data_AF-A0AAV5VIV0-F1
#
_entry.id   AF-A0AAV5VIV0-F1
#
_cell.length_a   1.000
_cell.length_b   1.000
_cell.length_c   1.000
_cell.angle_alpha   90.00
_cell.angle_beta   90.00
_cell.angle_gamma   90.00
#
_symmetry.space_group_name_H-M   'P 1'
#
loop_
_entity.id
_entity.type
_entity.pdbx_description
1 polymer ?
#
loop_
_entity_poly.entity_id
_entity_poly.type
_entity_poly.pdbx_seq_one_letter_code
_entity_poly.pdbx_strand_id
1 'polypeptide(L)'
;LSRMDSIPRDLRNLRACLLCSLIKSEEQFESDGCDNCERALQMKGDPEKVEECTSQNFDGMIAAMNPEESWVCKWQKIQRKVRGMYAISVSGTLSTSIVSDLKAMGIKYKPNMRDTAQKN
;
A
#
# COMPACT_ATOMS: atom_id res chain seq x y z
N LEU A 1 -2.00 -22.47 -4.62
CA LEU A 1 -0.62 -21.95 -4.84
C LEU A 1 -0.58 -20.55 -4.24
N SER A 2 0.24 -20.32 -3.21
CA SER A 2 0.38 -18.99 -2.60
C SER A 2 1.00 -18.04 -3.62
N ARG A 3 0.27 -17.01 -4.01
CA ARG A 3 0.76 -15.98 -4.92
C ARG A 3 1.92 -15.25 -4.22
N MET A 4 3.15 -15.46 -4.69
CA MET A 4 4.35 -14.80 -4.14
C MET A 4 4.49 -13.33 -4.60
N ASP A 5 3.63 -12.90 -5.53
CA ASP A 5 3.66 -11.57 -6.17
C ASP A 5 3.56 -10.40 -5.16
N SER A 6 2.97 -10.63 -3.98
CA SER A 6 2.78 -9.64 -2.91
C SER A 6 3.94 -9.55 -1.91
N ILE A 7 5.04 -10.28 -2.14
CA ILE A 7 6.26 -10.24 -1.33
C ILE A 7 7.36 -9.55 -2.15
N PRO A 8 8.09 -8.57 -1.59
CA PRO A 8 9.23 -7.96 -2.27
C PRO A 8 10.29 -9.02 -2.64
N ARG A 9 10.77 -8.98 -3.88
CA ARG A 9 11.81 -9.93 -4.36
C ARG A 9 13.18 -9.65 -3.74
N ASP A 10 13.47 -8.39 -3.45
CA ASP A 10 14.63 -7.94 -2.70
C ASP A 10 14.28 -6.68 -1.89
N LEU A 11 15.27 -6.06 -1.22
CA LEU A 11 15.09 -4.89 -0.36
C LEU A 11 15.40 -3.55 -1.04
N ARG A 12 15.67 -3.53 -2.35
CA ARG A 12 16.02 -2.32 -3.09
C ARG A 12 14.76 -1.65 -3.62
N ASN A 13 14.77 -0.31 -3.62
CA ASN A 13 13.70 0.52 -4.19
C ASN A 13 12.30 0.10 -3.70
N LEU A 14 12.20 -0.22 -2.39
CA LEU A 14 10.93 -0.55 -1.78
C LEU A 14 10.06 0.70 -1.66
N ARG A 15 8.78 0.51 -1.92
CA ARG A 15 7.75 1.54 -1.78
C ARG A 15 6.58 0.97 -1.02
N ALA A 16 5.86 1.82 -0.29
CA ALA A 16 4.63 1.46 0.39
C ALA A 16 3.44 2.19 -0.24
N CYS A 17 2.36 1.44 -0.53
CA CYS A 17 1.15 2.01 -1.10
C CYS A 17 0.46 2.97 -0.13
N LEU A 18 0.19 4.20 -0.57
CA LEU A 18 -0.41 5.27 0.26
C LEU A 18 -1.87 4.98 0.66
N LEU A 19 -2.54 4.03 0.00
CA LEU A 19 -3.90 3.61 0.33
C LEU A 19 -3.95 2.43 1.32
N CYS A 20 -3.11 1.41 1.12
CA CYS A 20 -3.22 0.14 1.85
C CYS A 20 -1.98 -0.30 2.63
N SER A 21 -0.88 0.45 2.56
CA SER A 21 0.44 0.16 3.14
C SER A 21 1.16 -1.10 2.68
N LEU A 22 0.68 -1.79 1.63
CA LEU A 22 1.42 -2.91 1.01
C LEU A 22 2.80 -2.41 0.54
N ILE A 23 3.85 -3.19 0.84
CA ILE A 23 5.22 -2.94 0.42
C ILE A 23 5.58 -3.89 -0.72
N LYS A 24 6.08 -3.33 -1.82
CA LYS A 24 6.71 -4.04 -2.93
C LYS A 24 7.88 -3.20 -3.46
N SER A 25 8.71 -3.78 -4.32
CA SER A 25 9.62 -2.97 -5.13
C SER A 25 8.84 -2.09 -6.11
N GLU A 26 9.44 -0.97 -6.51
CA GLU A 26 8.90 -0.09 -7.55
C GLU A 26 8.55 -0.88 -8.84
N GLU A 27 9.45 -1.75 -9.30
CA GLU A 27 9.26 -2.63 -10.46
C GLU A 27 8.02 -3.55 -10.30
N GLN A 28 7.79 -4.10 -9.10
CA GLN A 28 6.61 -4.94 -8.86
C GLN A 28 5.30 -4.14 -8.84
N PHE A 29 5.32 -2.86 -8.46
CA PHE A 29 4.14 -2.01 -8.60
C PHE A 29 3.88 -1.65 -10.06
N GLU A 30 4.93 -1.37 -10.83
CA GLU A 30 4.81 -1.08 -12.26
C GLU A 30 4.32 -2.30 -13.05
N SER A 31 4.91 -3.48 -12.83
CA SER A 31 4.54 -4.72 -13.54
C SER A 31 3.14 -5.22 -13.18
N ASP A 32 2.81 -5.23 -11.88
CA ASP A 32 1.66 -5.99 -11.38
C ASP A 32 0.58 -5.11 -10.74
N GLY A 33 0.86 -3.81 -10.55
CA GLY A 33 -0.02 -2.92 -9.81
C GLY A 33 0.01 -3.17 -8.31
N CYS A 34 -0.96 -2.64 -7.55
CA CYS A 34 -1.12 -3.01 -6.13
C CYS A 34 -2.16 -4.13 -5.96
N ASP A 35 -1.75 -5.24 -5.34
CA ASP A 35 -2.61 -6.42 -5.11
C ASP A 35 -3.91 -6.11 -4.35
N ASN A 36 -3.94 -5.01 -3.59
CA ASN A 36 -5.12 -4.56 -2.85
C ASN A 36 -5.89 -3.41 -3.50
N CYS A 37 -5.25 -2.65 -4.38
CA CYS A 37 -5.72 -1.31 -4.78
C CYS A 37 -5.70 -1.07 -6.29
N GLU A 38 -5.27 -2.05 -7.10
CA GLU A 38 -5.08 -1.84 -8.53
C GLU A 38 -6.36 -1.42 -9.24
N ARG A 39 -7.51 -1.98 -8.88
CA ARG A 39 -8.82 -1.57 -9.44
C ARG A 39 -9.11 -0.07 -9.22
N ALA A 40 -8.54 0.52 -8.18
CA ALA A 40 -8.81 1.90 -7.79
C ALA A 40 -7.69 2.88 -8.19
N LEU A 41 -6.42 2.44 -8.15
CA LEU A 41 -5.25 3.29 -8.41
C LEU A 41 -4.72 3.12 -9.83
N GLN A 42 -4.90 1.96 -10.46
CA GLN A 42 -4.52 1.68 -11.85
C GLN A 42 -3.03 2.01 -12.14
N MET A 43 -2.12 1.45 -11.34
CA MET A 43 -0.68 1.74 -11.45
C MET A 43 0.04 0.84 -12.45
N LYS A 44 -0.58 -0.28 -12.83
CA LYS A 44 0.06 -1.26 -13.70
C LYS A 44 0.39 -0.65 -15.07
N GLY A 45 1.67 -0.71 -15.44
CA GLY A 45 2.20 -0.16 -16.68
C GLY A 45 2.34 1.37 -16.68
N ASP A 46 2.20 2.02 -15.52
CA ASP A 46 2.22 3.48 -15.36
C ASP A 46 3.18 3.89 -14.23
N PRO A 47 4.48 4.13 -14.54
CA PRO A 47 5.49 4.50 -13.56
C PRO A 47 5.18 5.80 -12.81
N GLU A 48 4.56 6.77 -13.49
CA GLU A 48 4.18 8.06 -12.90
C GLU A 48 3.12 7.83 -11.81
N LYS A 49 2.11 7.01 -12.09
CA LYS A 49 1.14 6.62 -11.07
C LYS A 49 1.75 5.82 -9.93
N VAL A 50 2.75 4.96 -10.19
CA VAL A 50 3.47 4.27 -9.10
C VAL A 50 4.09 5.30 -8.17
N GLU A 51 4.75 6.33 -8.72
CA GLU A 51 5.36 7.40 -7.93
C GLU A 51 4.32 8.19 -7.11
N GLU A 52 3.19 8.58 -7.73
CA GLU A 52 2.13 9.34 -7.06
C GLU A 52 1.36 8.54 -5.98
N CYS A 53 1.23 7.23 -6.17
CA CYS A 53 0.39 6.38 -5.33
C CYS A 53 1.16 5.64 -4.22
N THR A 54 2.50 5.74 -4.20
CA THR A 54 3.36 5.02 -3.27
C THR A 54 4.50 5.89 -2.74
N SER A 55 5.03 5.55 -1.57
CA SER A 55 6.10 6.31 -0.92
C SER A 55 7.31 5.44 -0.62
N GLN A 56 8.51 5.95 -0.87
CA GLN A 56 9.77 5.36 -0.38
C GLN A 56 9.97 5.61 1.13
N ASN A 57 9.26 6.59 1.69
CA ASN A 57 9.37 6.96 3.11
C ASN A 57 8.32 6.21 3.92
N PHE A 58 8.70 5.05 4.46
CA PHE A 58 7.88 4.24 5.34
C PHE A 58 8.71 3.67 6.50
N ASP A 59 8.06 3.42 7.63
CA ASP A 59 8.71 2.86 8.82
C ASP A 59 8.12 1.50 9.17
N GLY A 60 9.01 0.57 9.53
CA GLY A 60 8.67 -0.77 10.00
C GLY A 60 8.03 -1.67 8.95
N MET A 61 8.13 -2.98 9.13
CA MET A 61 7.56 -3.97 8.23
C MET A 61 6.79 -5.04 8.99
N ILE A 62 5.67 -5.47 8.42
CA ILE A 62 4.79 -6.51 8.93
C ILE A 62 4.65 -7.58 7.85
N ALA A 63 5.05 -8.82 8.16
CA ALA A 63 4.73 -9.97 7.33
C ALA A 63 3.34 -10.51 7.69
N ALA A 64 2.32 -10.13 6.93
CA ALA A 64 0.93 -10.49 7.18
C ALA A 64 0.60 -11.87 6.56
N MET A 65 0.80 -12.94 7.32
CA MET A 65 0.58 -14.32 6.86
C MET A 65 -0.87 -14.80 6.99
N ASN A 66 -1.56 -14.41 8.07
CA ASN A 66 -2.98 -14.65 8.27
C ASN A 66 -3.70 -13.35 8.73
N PRO A 67 -4.00 -12.43 7.80
CA PRO A 67 -4.51 -11.09 8.16
C PRO A 67 -5.82 -11.12 8.95
N GLU A 68 -6.71 -12.06 8.65
CA GLU A 68 -8.06 -12.11 9.22
C GLU A 68 -8.07 -12.47 10.72
N GLU A 69 -7.12 -13.27 11.17
CA GLU A 69 -7.00 -13.73 12.56
C GLU A 69 -5.96 -12.94 13.37
N SER A 70 -5.21 -12.04 12.73
CA SER A 70 -4.13 -11.29 13.37
C SER A 70 -4.63 -10.01 14.04
N TRP A 71 -4.41 -9.90 15.36
CA TRP A 71 -4.64 -8.65 16.09
C TRP A 71 -3.84 -7.48 15.52
N VAL A 72 -2.57 -7.71 15.14
CA VAL A 72 -1.71 -6.68 14.51
C VAL A 72 -2.34 -6.18 13.21
N CYS A 73 -2.86 -7.08 12.37
CA CYS A 73 -3.50 -6.70 11.11
C CYS A 73 -4.82 -5.94 11.34
N LYS A 74 -5.59 -6.30 12.37
CA LYS A 74 -6.78 -5.56 12.78
C LYS A 74 -6.44 -4.15 13.25
N TRP A 75 -5.41 -4.01 14.10
CA TRP A 75 -4.92 -2.72 14.57
C TRP A 75 -4.47 -1.82 13.40
N GLN A 76 -3.75 -2.41 12.45
CA GLN A 76 -3.24 -1.72 11.26
C GLN A 76 -4.28 -1.54 10.14
N LYS A 77 -5.53 -1.97 10.34
CA LYS A 77 -6.60 -1.91 9.32
C LYS A 77 -6.22 -2.59 8.00
N ILE A 78 -5.48 -3.69 8.08
CA ILE A 78 -5.07 -4.54 6.95
C ILE A 78 -5.63 -5.97 7.04
N GLN A 79 -6.53 -6.25 8.00
CA GLN A 79 -7.10 -7.57 8.23
C GLN A 79 -7.92 -8.15 7.07
N ARG A 80 -8.36 -7.31 6.12
CA ARG A 80 -9.08 -7.71 4.90
C ARG A 80 -8.23 -7.55 3.63
N LYS A 81 -6.91 -7.46 3.79
CA LYS A 81 -5.96 -7.28 2.68
C LYS A 81 -5.29 -8.61 2.36
N VAL A 82 -4.65 -8.69 1.21
CA VAL A 82 -3.94 -9.91 0.80
C VAL A 82 -2.83 -10.26 1.79
N ARG A 83 -2.36 -11.51 1.77
CA ARG A 83 -1.12 -11.88 2.47
C ARG A 83 0.05 -11.15 1.80
N GLY A 84 0.98 -10.61 2.56
CA GLY A 84 2.10 -9.85 2.01
C GLY A 84 2.86 -9.03 3.05
N MET A 85 3.77 -8.18 2.57
CA MET A 85 4.53 -7.26 3.42
C MET A 85 3.82 -5.91 3.51
N TYR A 86 3.68 -5.35 4.72
CA TYR A 86 3.02 -4.07 4.95
C TYR A 86 3.85 -3.15 5.83
N ALA A 87 3.80 -1.85 5.58
CA ALA A 87 4.44 -0.85 6.43
C ALA A 87 3.65 -0.59 7.71
N ILE A 88 4.35 -0.27 8.82
CA ILE A 88 3.73 0.19 10.07
C ILE A 88 3.25 1.65 9.91
N SER A 89 4.10 2.49 9.32
CA SER A 89 3.81 3.89 8.98
C SER A 89 4.18 4.16 7.52
N VAL A 90 3.41 5.00 6.82
CA VAL A 90 3.74 5.47 5.47
C VAL A 90 3.58 6.99 5.43
N SER A 91 4.66 7.70 5.14
CA SER A 91 4.64 9.15 5.00
C SER A 91 4.23 9.55 3.58
N GLY A 92 3.37 10.57 3.51
CA GLY A 92 2.81 11.09 2.27
C GLY A 92 1.29 10.97 2.19
N THR A 93 0.71 11.59 1.17
CA THR A 93 -0.72 11.55 0.88
C THR A 93 -0.95 11.45 -0.61
N LEU A 94 -2.04 10.79 -1.01
CA LEU A 94 -2.49 10.79 -2.40
C LEU A 94 -2.87 12.22 -2.83
N SER A 95 -2.66 12.51 -4.12
CA SER A 95 -3.03 13.79 -4.73
C SER A 95 -4.55 14.04 -4.65
N THR A 96 -4.96 15.30 -4.70
CA THR A 96 -6.38 15.67 -4.66
C THR A 96 -7.19 15.06 -5.80
N SER A 97 -6.58 14.91 -6.99
CA SER A 97 -7.21 14.25 -8.14
C SER A 97 -7.51 12.78 -7.84
N ILE A 98 -6.51 12.02 -7.40
CA ILE A 98 -6.68 10.60 -7.05
C ILE A 98 -7.73 10.45 -5.93
N VAL A 99 -7.72 11.34 -4.93
CA VAL A 99 -8.72 11.31 -3.85
C VAL A 99 -10.13 11.57 -4.37
N SER A 100 -10.30 12.45 -5.36
CA SER A 100 -11.58 12.68 -6.02
C SER A 100 -12.07 11.44 -6.75
N ASP A 101 -11.18 10.76 -7.48
CA ASP A 101 -11.51 9.52 -8.21
C ASP A 101 -11.90 8.39 -7.26
N LEU A 102 -11.15 8.21 -6.17
CA LEU A 102 -11.49 7.26 -5.10
C LEU A 102 -12.88 7.55 -4.52
N LYS A 103 -13.20 8.82 -4.27
CA LYS A 103 -14.51 9.24 -3.76
C LYS A 103 -15.63 8.92 -4.74
N ALA A 104 -15.42 9.15 -6.05
CA ALA A 104 -16.39 8.80 -7.09
C ALA A 104 -16.65 7.28 -7.16
N MET A 105 -15.66 6.46 -6.80
CA MET A 105 -15.79 5.00 -6.67
C MET A 105 -16.38 4.55 -5.31
N GLY A 106 -16.72 5.47 -4.41
CA GLY A 106 -17.22 5.16 -3.06
C GLY A 106 -16.13 4.72 -2.07
N ILE A 107 -14.85 4.93 -2.39
CA ILE A 107 -13.72 4.58 -1.54
C ILE A 107 -13.37 5.78 -0.66
N LYS A 108 -13.53 5.60 0.66
CA LYS A 108 -13.15 6.62 1.64
C LYS A 108 -11.64 6.64 1.84
N TYR A 109 -11.01 7.76 1.52
CA TYR A 109 -9.61 8.04 1.84
C TYR A 109 -9.50 9.14 2.91
N LYS A 110 -8.51 9.03 3.80
CA LYS A 110 -8.17 10.07 4.78
C LYS A 110 -6.67 10.38 4.62
N PRO A 111 -6.31 11.63 4.26
CA PRO A 111 -4.91 12.05 4.19
C PRO A 111 -4.14 11.72 5.47
N ASN A 112 -2.88 11.30 5.31
CA ASN A 112 -1.96 10.94 6.40
C ASN A 112 -2.53 9.87 7.37
N MET A 113 -3.55 9.10 7.01
CA MET A 113 -4.09 8.04 7.87
C MET A 113 -3.02 7.00 8.21
N ARG A 114 -2.11 6.76 7.26
CA ARG A 114 -1.02 5.79 7.38
C ARG A 114 0.25 6.39 7.99
N ASP A 115 0.35 7.71 8.14
CA ASP A 115 1.49 8.33 8.80
C ASP A 115 1.24 8.34 10.32
N THR A 116 1.95 7.47 11.02
CA THR A 116 1.90 7.40 12.49
C THR A 116 3.08 8.12 13.14
N ALA A 117 4.09 8.52 12.36
CA ALA A 117 5.27 9.22 12.86
C ALA A 117 4.95 10.70 13.17
N GLN A 118 4.05 11.33 12.42
CA GLN A 118 3.61 12.72 12.63
C GLN A 118 2.74 12.96 13.89
N LYS A 119 2.42 11.91 14.66
CA LYS A 119 1.52 12.02 15.83
C LYS A 119 2.25 12.19 17.17
N ASN A 120 3.58 12.29 17.15
CA ASN A 120 4.40 12.50 18.33
C ASN A 120 5.06 13.88 18.28
#